data_AF-A0A8J2FH03-F1
#
_entry.id   AF-A0A8J2FH03-F1
#
_cell.length_a   1.000
_cell.length_b   1.000
_cell.length_c   1.000
_cell.angle_alpha   90.00
_cell.angle_beta   90.00
_cell.angle_gamma   90.00
#
_symmetry.space_group_name_H-M   'P 1'
#
loop_
_entity.id
_entity.type
_entity.pdbx_description
1 polymer ?
#
loop_
_entity_poly.entity_id
_entity_poly.type
_entity_poly.pdbx_seq_one_letter_code
_entity_poly.pdbx_strand_id
1 'polypeptide(L)'
;MTEGGYLIYTEDSLGTLFLKWSKEPVENALAFFEAGKPIPAFKFTTNQGRFQLMKGCQDKQKFFEGWGAFLKEALCRFNATSLAVYAKQNAREDVQVVFLERGTSAVQRIEPNGKWSGDITSLFAFAVVPVDNETYNCGTLDQNLFVSKGQKAGAAFPIEGGGGASGRATVAVPSLMLGEKLKQGKGKVRKNGLVMMVTNSHRAFRCRRKTTYSSLMFCM
;
A
#
# COMPACT_ATOMS: atom_id res chain seq x y z
N MET A 1 -19.83 -10.93 -20.16
CA MET A 1 -18.93 -11.53 -19.15
C MET A 1 -17.91 -10.46 -18.82
N THR A 2 -17.81 -10.06 -17.56
CA THR A 2 -17.04 -8.88 -17.16
C THR A 2 -15.62 -9.30 -16.77
N GLU A 3 -14.69 -9.23 -17.72
CA GLU A 3 -13.29 -9.54 -17.43
C GLU A 3 -12.57 -8.37 -16.76
N GLY A 4 -11.75 -8.67 -15.76
CA GLY A 4 -11.23 -7.62 -14.89
C GLY A 4 -10.29 -8.11 -13.81
N GLY A 5 -9.97 -7.18 -12.90
CA GLY A 5 -9.07 -7.39 -11.77
C GLY A 5 -9.82 -7.47 -10.45
N TYR A 6 -9.61 -8.56 -9.72
CA TYR A 6 -10.18 -8.80 -8.40
C TYR A 6 -9.09 -8.63 -7.33
N LEU A 7 -9.36 -7.86 -6.28
CA LEU A 7 -8.49 -7.75 -5.11
C LEU A 7 -8.80 -8.89 -4.14
N ILE A 8 -7.79 -9.66 -3.75
CA ILE A 8 -7.92 -10.76 -2.80
C ILE A 8 -6.95 -10.53 -1.64
N TYR A 9 -7.43 -10.72 -0.42
CA TYR A 9 -6.59 -10.82 0.78
C TYR A 9 -6.42 -12.28 1.17
N THR A 10 -5.23 -12.66 1.61
CA THR A 10 -4.96 -13.93 2.28
C THR A 10 -4.16 -13.67 3.55
N GLU A 11 -4.38 -14.45 4.61
CA GLU A 11 -3.65 -14.28 5.87
C GLU A 11 -2.19 -14.75 5.80
N ASP A 12 -1.86 -15.52 4.76
CA ASP A 12 -0.51 -16.04 4.47
C ASP A 12 0.57 -14.95 4.52
N SER A 13 1.74 -15.32 5.07
CA SER A 13 2.92 -14.44 5.15
C SER A 13 2.64 -13.09 5.85
N LEU A 14 1.92 -13.13 6.98
CA LEU A 14 1.50 -11.96 7.76
C LEU A 14 0.55 -11.03 6.99
N GLY A 15 -0.39 -11.60 6.24
CA GLY A 15 -1.32 -10.88 5.38
C GLY A 15 -0.68 -10.50 4.03
N THR A 16 -1.22 -11.03 2.93
CA THR A 16 -0.78 -10.72 1.57
C THR A 16 -1.96 -10.29 0.70
N LEU A 17 -1.81 -9.17 -0.01
CA LEU A 17 -2.79 -8.70 -0.99
C LEU A 17 -2.36 -9.12 -2.40
N PHE A 18 -3.30 -9.71 -3.15
CA PHE A 18 -3.14 -10.16 -4.52
C PHE A 18 -4.17 -9.50 -5.45
N LEU A 19 -3.72 -9.13 -6.63
CA LEU A 19 -4.57 -8.87 -7.78
C LEU A 19 -4.73 -10.16 -8.58
N LYS A 20 -5.95 -10.72 -8.66
CA LYS A 20 -6.27 -11.86 -9.55
C LYS A 20 -7.00 -11.36 -10.79
N TRP A 21 -6.48 -11.66 -11.95
CA TRP A 21 -7.17 -11.47 -13.23
C TRP A 21 -8.13 -12.63 -13.48
N SER A 22 -9.39 -12.33 -13.82
CA SER A 22 -10.37 -13.37 -14.16
C SER A 22 -11.44 -12.87 -15.12
N LYS A 23 -12.03 -13.81 -15.87
CA LYS A 23 -13.21 -13.62 -16.73
C LYS A 23 -14.52 -14.05 -16.03
N GLU A 24 -14.38 -14.72 -14.90
CA GLU A 24 -15.43 -15.27 -14.04
C GLU A 24 -15.41 -14.54 -12.69
N PRO A 25 -16.54 -14.48 -11.96
CA PRO A 25 -16.57 -13.92 -10.61
C PRO A 25 -15.62 -14.68 -9.68
N VAL A 26 -15.01 -13.96 -8.73
CA VAL A 26 -14.10 -14.54 -7.75
C VAL A 26 -14.68 -14.34 -6.36
N GLU A 27 -15.00 -15.45 -5.69
CA GLU A 27 -15.44 -15.47 -4.30
C GLU A 27 -14.40 -14.83 -3.37
N ASN A 28 -14.87 -14.19 -2.29
CA ASN A 28 -14.02 -13.56 -1.26
C ASN A 28 -13.10 -12.44 -1.78
N ALA A 29 -13.36 -11.90 -2.98
CA ALA A 29 -12.73 -10.68 -3.45
C ALA A 29 -13.19 -9.48 -2.59
N LEU A 30 -12.26 -8.56 -2.30
CA LEU A 30 -12.53 -7.32 -1.55
C LEU A 30 -12.97 -6.17 -2.47
N ALA A 31 -12.55 -6.21 -3.73
CA ALA A 31 -12.96 -5.28 -4.77
C ALA A 31 -12.81 -5.92 -6.15
N PHE A 32 -13.53 -5.37 -7.12
CA PHE A 32 -13.45 -5.72 -8.54
C PHE A 32 -13.36 -4.44 -9.38
N PHE A 33 -12.53 -4.44 -10.43
CA PHE A 33 -12.62 -3.43 -11.48
C PHE A 33 -12.77 -4.06 -12.87
N GLU A 34 -13.61 -3.41 -13.68
CA GLU A 34 -13.76 -3.67 -15.10
C GLU A 34 -12.74 -2.83 -15.87
N ALA A 35 -11.94 -3.46 -16.74
CA ALA A 35 -10.87 -2.77 -17.47
C ALA A 35 -11.39 -2.10 -18.76
N GLY A 36 -11.20 -0.79 -18.91
CA GLY A 36 -11.50 -0.08 -20.16
C GLY A 36 -10.47 -0.33 -21.28
N LYS A 37 -9.39 -1.06 -20.98
CA LYS A 37 -8.36 -1.51 -21.94
C LYS A 37 -8.31 -3.05 -21.98
N PRO A 38 -8.09 -3.66 -23.16
CA PRO A 38 -8.01 -5.11 -23.30
C PRO A 38 -6.87 -5.70 -22.44
N ILE A 39 -7.18 -6.73 -21.67
CA ILE A 39 -6.24 -7.37 -20.75
C ILE A 39 -5.40 -8.40 -21.53
N PRO A 40 -4.05 -8.29 -21.53
CA PRO A 40 -3.21 -9.27 -22.25
C PRO A 40 -3.44 -10.70 -21.75
N ALA A 41 -3.65 -11.65 -22.66
CA ALA A 41 -4.05 -13.02 -22.33
C ALA A 41 -3.14 -13.71 -21.30
N PHE A 42 -1.82 -13.44 -21.33
CA PHE A 42 -0.87 -13.99 -20.38
C PHE A 42 -1.14 -13.57 -18.92
N LYS A 43 -1.81 -12.43 -18.67
CA LYS A 43 -2.15 -12.00 -17.29
C LYS A 43 -3.19 -12.91 -16.62
N PHE A 44 -3.98 -13.67 -17.38
CA PHE A 44 -4.92 -14.65 -16.82
C PHE A 44 -4.28 -16.01 -16.53
N THR A 45 -3.26 -16.41 -17.31
CA THR A 45 -2.61 -17.74 -17.19
C THR A 45 -1.39 -17.74 -16.29
N THR A 46 -0.57 -16.67 -16.32
CA THR A 46 0.64 -16.55 -15.49
C THR A 46 0.27 -16.58 -14.01
N ASN A 47 0.91 -17.47 -13.24
CA ASN A 47 0.66 -17.64 -11.79
C ASN A 47 -0.84 -17.79 -11.42
N GLN A 48 -1.61 -18.54 -12.22
CA GLN A 48 -3.07 -18.69 -12.04
C GLN A 48 -3.83 -17.34 -12.04
N GLY A 49 -3.32 -16.37 -12.80
CA GLY A 49 -3.84 -15.01 -12.88
C GLY A 49 -3.47 -14.12 -11.69
N ARG A 50 -2.70 -14.61 -10.72
CA ARG A 50 -2.39 -13.89 -9.47
C ARG A 50 -1.10 -13.08 -9.59
N PHE A 51 -1.20 -11.78 -9.26
CA PHE A 51 -0.07 -10.88 -9.09
C PHE A 51 -0.04 -10.37 -7.63
N GLN A 52 1.10 -10.48 -6.95
CA GLN A 52 1.26 -10.06 -5.57
C GLN A 52 1.43 -8.53 -5.49
N LEU A 53 0.53 -7.83 -4.79
CA LEU A 53 0.58 -6.37 -4.63
C LEU A 53 1.41 -5.96 -3.41
N MET A 54 1.11 -6.53 -2.24
CA MET A 54 1.73 -6.14 -0.97
C MET A 54 1.80 -7.33 0.01
N LYS A 55 2.84 -7.36 0.84
CA LYS A 55 3.11 -8.36 1.89
C LYS A 55 3.20 -7.69 3.27
N GLY A 56 2.85 -8.42 4.32
CA GLY A 56 2.85 -7.89 5.68
C GLY A 56 1.66 -6.97 5.97
N CYS A 57 0.50 -7.23 5.35
CA CYS A 57 -0.73 -6.47 5.49
C CYS A 57 -1.45 -6.68 6.85
N GLN A 58 -0.84 -7.44 7.77
CA GLN A 58 -1.08 -7.30 9.22
C GLN A 58 -0.58 -5.94 9.77
N ASP A 59 0.16 -5.15 9.00
CA ASP A 59 0.28 -3.71 9.18
C ASP A 59 -0.89 -2.97 8.49
N LYS A 60 -1.53 -2.04 9.21
CA LYS A 60 -2.73 -1.32 8.73
C LYS A 60 -2.40 -0.34 7.60
N GLN A 61 -1.24 0.33 7.65
CA GLN A 61 -0.79 1.22 6.59
C GLN A 61 -0.51 0.41 5.31
N LYS A 62 0.21 -0.71 5.42
CA LYS A 62 0.52 -1.57 4.26
C LYS A 62 -0.72 -2.16 3.59
N PHE A 63 -1.77 -2.45 4.36
CA PHE A 63 -3.06 -2.86 3.80
C PHE A 63 -3.63 -1.78 2.87
N PHE A 64 -3.73 -0.52 3.33
CA PHE A 64 -4.20 0.60 2.49
C PHE A 64 -3.25 0.93 1.33
N GLU A 65 -1.93 0.83 1.52
CA GLU A 65 -0.95 0.98 0.42
C GLU A 65 -1.13 -0.09 -0.66
N GLY A 66 -1.42 -1.35 -0.28
CA GLY A 66 -1.71 -2.44 -1.21
C GLY A 66 -3.02 -2.25 -1.97
N TRP A 67 -4.08 -1.74 -1.31
CA TRP A 67 -5.29 -1.25 -1.98
C TRP A 67 -5.01 -0.08 -2.93
N GLY A 68 -4.13 0.85 -2.52
CA GLY A 68 -3.69 1.95 -3.37
C GLY A 68 -2.95 1.48 -4.63
N ALA A 69 -2.14 0.42 -4.50
CA ALA A 69 -1.50 -0.24 -5.63
C ALA A 69 -2.50 -0.95 -6.56
N PHE A 70 -3.54 -1.58 -6.01
CA PHE A 70 -4.67 -2.13 -6.78
C PHE A 70 -5.38 -1.05 -7.60
N LEU A 71 -5.77 0.07 -6.97
CA LEU A 71 -6.41 1.19 -7.66
C LEU A 71 -5.47 1.86 -8.69
N LYS A 72 -4.15 1.94 -8.43
CA LYS A 72 -3.17 2.46 -9.38
C LYS A 72 -3.02 1.56 -10.62
N GLU A 73 -3.13 0.24 -10.46
CA GLU A 73 -3.18 -0.69 -11.61
C GLU A 73 -4.50 -0.51 -12.38
N ALA A 74 -5.64 -0.54 -11.67
CA ALA A 74 -6.99 -0.42 -12.22
C ALA A 74 -7.17 0.85 -13.04
N LEU A 75 -6.96 1.99 -12.41
CA LEU A 75 -7.13 3.32 -13.00
C LEU A 75 -5.96 3.60 -13.97
N CYS A 76 -4.76 3.87 -13.45
CA CYS A 76 -3.68 4.47 -14.25
C CYS A 76 -3.15 3.55 -15.37
N ARG A 77 -3.19 2.21 -15.22
CA ARG A 77 -2.75 1.31 -16.30
C ARG A 77 -3.91 0.84 -17.19
N PHE A 78 -5.00 0.35 -16.60
CA PHE A 78 -6.09 -0.31 -17.32
C PHE A 78 -7.31 0.57 -17.65
N ASN A 79 -7.30 1.85 -17.27
CA ASN A 79 -8.41 2.80 -17.46
C ASN A 79 -9.73 2.18 -17.01
N ALA A 80 -9.80 1.70 -15.78
CA ALA A 80 -11.01 1.06 -15.26
C ALA A 80 -12.25 1.97 -15.41
N THR A 81 -13.27 1.46 -16.11
CA THR A 81 -14.55 2.14 -16.37
C THR A 81 -15.54 1.96 -15.23
N SER A 82 -15.34 0.92 -14.41
CA SER A 82 -16.14 0.62 -13.24
C SER A 82 -15.28 0.01 -12.13
N LEU A 83 -15.60 0.38 -10.89
CA LEU A 83 -15.01 -0.15 -9.66
C LEU A 83 -16.14 -0.54 -8.71
N ALA A 84 -16.11 -1.76 -8.19
CA ALA A 84 -16.96 -2.22 -7.10
C ALA A 84 -16.11 -2.51 -5.86
N VAL A 85 -16.53 -2.02 -4.70
CA VAL A 85 -15.92 -2.30 -3.40
C VAL A 85 -16.87 -3.22 -2.65
N TYR A 86 -16.39 -4.37 -2.17
CA TYR A 86 -17.21 -5.33 -1.43
C TYR A 86 -16.99 -5.17 0.08
N ALA A 87 -18.06 -5.32 0.87
CA ALA A 87 -17.92 -5.37 2.32
C ALA A 87 -17.15 -6.61 2.79
N LYS A 88 -16.61 -6.52 4.01
CA LYS A 88 -15.75 -7.51 4.66
C LYS A 88 -16.36 -8.92 4.73
N GLN A 89 -16.04 -9.74 3.72
CA GLN A 89 -16.18 -11.20 3.77
C GLN A 89 -14.90 -11.85 4.32
N ASN A 90 -13.73 -11.41 3.83
CA ASN A 90 -12.40 -11.88 4.25
C ASN A 90 -11.37 -10.74 4.31
N ALA A 91 -11.81 -9.53 4.65
CA ALA A 91 -10.94 -8.38 4.90
C ALA A 91 -10.59 -8.25 6.39
N ARG A 92 -9.46 -7.61 6.69
CA ARG A 92 -9.14 -7.16 8.06
C ARG A 92 -10.16 -6.13 8.56
N GLU A 93 -10.46 -5.16 7.71
CA GLU A 93 -11.19 -3.93 8.03
C GLU A 93 -11.94 -3.48 6.77
N ASP A 94 -13.11 -2.88 6.95
CA ASP A 94 -13.89 -2.32 5.85
C ASP A 94 -13.25 -1.02 5.32
N VAL A 95 -13.40 -0.80 4.01
CA VAL A 95 -12.66 0.22 3.27
C VAL A 95 -13.65 1.07 2.49
N GLN A 96 -13.54 2.39 2.62
CA GLN A 96 -14.14 3.31 1.66
C GLN A 96 -13.06 3.77 0.65
N VAL A 97 -13.45 3.89 -0.61
CA VAL A 97 -12.62 4.49 -1.66
C VAL A 97 -13.16 5.87 -1.95
N VAL A 98 -12.29 6.88 -1.97
CA VAL A 98 -12.66 8.27 -2.17
C VAL A 98 -11.96 8.81 -3.41
N PHE A 99 -12.70 9.49 -4.28
CA PHE A 99 -12.17 10.16 -5.46
C PHE A 99 -12.33 11.67 -5.36
N LEU A 100 -11.35 12.40 -5.89
CA LEU A 100 -11.44 13.84 -6.11
C LEU A 100 -11.59 14.10 -7.61
N GLU A 101 -12.64 14.82 -7.99
CA GLU A 101 -12.87 15.25 -9.37
C GLU A 101 -11.91 16.39 -9.80
N ARG A 102 -11.60 16.42 -11.09
CA ARG A 102 -10.75 17.42 -11.74
C ARG A 102 -11.59 18.63 -12.15
N GLY A 103 -11.22 19.81 -11.66
CA GLY A 103 -11.89 21.09 -11.98
C GLY A 103 -12.96 21.47 -10.96
N THR A 104 -13.93 20.60 -10.68
CA THR A 104 -14.95 20.82 -9.64
C THR A 104 -14.36 20.72 -8.23
N SER A 105 -13.29 19.95 -8.04
CA SER A 105 -12.75 19.54 -6.74
C SER A 105 -13.80 18.87 -5.84
N ALA A 106 -14.83 18.26 -6.44
CA ALA A 106 -15.87 17.52 -5.74
C ALA A 106 -15.35 16.17 -5.24
N VAL A 107 -15.82 15.76 -4.07
CA VAL A 107 -15.40 14.51 -3.41
C VAL A 107 -16.49 13.45 -3.59
N GLN A 108 -16.18 12.40 -4.35
CA GLN A 108 -17.04 11.21 -4.47
C GLN A 108 -16.58 10.15 -3.48
N ARG A 109 -17.51 9.56 -2.71
CA ARG A 109 -17.26 8.45 -1.78
C ARG A 109 -17.88 7.16 -2.30
N ILE A 110 -17.16 6.05 -2.13
CA ILE A 110 -17.59 4.69 -2.41
C ILE A 110 -17.51 3.91 -1.10
N GLU A 111 -18.66 3.74 -0.48
CA GLU A 111 -18.83 2.91 0.72
C GLU A 111 -18.68 1.41 0.39
N PRO A 112 -18.51 0.53 1.39
CA PRO A 112 -18.58 -0.91 1.19
C PRO A 112 -19.89 -1.36 0.52
N ASN A 113 -19.80 -2.30 -0.41
CA ASN A 113 -20.85 -2.69 -1.37
C ASN A 113 -21.23 -1.59 -2.40
N GLY A 114 -20.56 -0.45 -2.38
CA GLY A 114 -20.71 0.62 -3.36
C GLY A 114 -20.07 0.29 -4.72
N LYS A 115 -20.63 0.88 -5.77
CA LYS A 115 -20.11 0.82 -7.14
C LYS A 115 -19.92 2.24 -7.69
N TRP A 116 -18.77 2.47 -8.31
CA TRP A 116 -18.49 3.64 -9.13
C TRP A 116 -18.39 3.23 -10.60
N SER A 117 -18.77 4.16 -11.48
CA SER A 117 -18.60 4.05 -12.93
C SER A 117 -18.38 5.43 -13.53
N GLY A 118 -17.36 5.59 -14.36
CA GLY A 118 -17.00 6.87 -14.96
C GLY A 118 -15.63 6.85 -15.63
N ASP A 119 -15.21 7.99 -16.16
CA ASP A 119 -13.93 8.13 -16.85
C ASP A 119 -12.82 8.62 -15.93
N ILE A 120 -11.66 7.94 -15.97
CA ILE A 120 -10.44 8.35 -15.25
C ILE A 120 -9.99 9.79 -15.55
N THR A 121 -10.30 10.32 -16.74
CA THR A 121 -9.95 11.70 -17.14
C THR A 121 -10.61 12.76 -16.26
N SER A 122 -11.82 12.47 -15.75
CA SER A 122 -12.56 13.32 -14.81
C SER A 122 -11.96 13.32 -13.40
N LEU A 123 -11.09 12.35 -13.07
CA LEU A 123 -10.52 12.22 -11.74
C LEU A 123 -9.15 12.93 -11.63
N PHE A 124 -8.93 13.57 -10.48
CA PHE A 124 -7.65 14.18 -10.11
C PHE A 124 -6.81 13.29 -9.18
N ALA A 125 -7.43 12.70 -8.15
CA ALA A 125 -6.75 11.87 -7.16
C ALA A 125 -7.69 10.81 -6.58
N PHE A 126 -7.12 9.79 -5.95
CA PHE A 126 -7.85 8.80 -5.16
C PHE A 126 -7.23 8.60 -3.78
N ALA A 127 -8.07 8.25 -2.81
CA ALA A 127 -7.69 7.88 -1.45
C ALA A 127 -8.40 6.59 -1.04
N VAL A 128 -7.73 5.82 -0.18
CA VAL A 128 -8.21 4.60 0.44
C VAL A 128 -8.07 4.77 1.95
N VAL A 129 -9.18 4.73 2.67
CA VAL A 129 -9.25 5.00 4.11
C VAL A 129 -10.29 4.08 4.77
N PRO A 130 -10.23 3.87 6.10
CA PRO A 130 -11.27 3.12 6.79
C PRO A 130 -12.61 3.84 6.74
N VAL A 131 -13.71 3.10 6.85
CA VAL A 131 -15.09 3.64 6.81
C VAL A 131 -15.32 4.67 7.93
N ASP A 132 -14.77 4.41 9.13
CA ASP A 132 -14.84 5.29 10.31
C ASP A 132 -14.25 6.71 10.11
N ASN A 133 -13.62 6.97 8.97
CA ASN A 133 -12.92 8.23 8.71
C ASN A 133 -13.82 9.31 8.08
N GLU A 134 -14.41 10.16 8.92
CA GLU A 134 -15.21 11.33 8.50
C GLU A 134 -14.40 12.44 7.80
N THR A 135 -13.07 12.33 7.67
CA THR A 135 -12.18 13.35 7.07
C THR A 135 -12.55 13.78 5.64
N TYR A 136 -13.33 12.96 4.93
CA TYR A 136 -13.86 13.18 3.58
C TYR A 136 -15.38 13.41 3.52
N ASN A 137 -16.03 13.65 4.67
CA ASN A 137 -17.46 13.99 4.75
C ASN A 137 -17.70 15.46 4.37
N CYS A 138 -17.31 15.84 3.15
CA CYS A 138 -17.32 17.20 2.63
C CYS A 138 -17.61 17.18 1.12
N GLY A 139 -18.41 18.12 0.61
CA GLY A 139 -18.77 18.15 -0.82
C GLY A 139 -17.59 18.47 -1.75
N THR A 140 -16.66 19.31 -1.32
CA THR A 140 -15.44 19.67 -2.05
C THR A 140 -14.23 19.70 -1.13
N LEU A 141 -13.02 19.50 -1.68
CA LEU A 141 -11.77 19.55 -0.93
C LEU A 141 -10.59 19.97 -1.81
N ASP A 142 -9.66 20.76 -1.27
CA ASP A 142 -8.41 21.12 -1.97
C ASP A 142 -7.57 19.88 -2.33
N GLN A 143 -6.86 19.94 -3.46
CA GLN A 143 -6.05 18.85 -4.02
C GLN A 143 -4.89 18.43 -3.11
N ASN A 144 -4.16 19.38 -2.53
CA ASN A 144 -3.03 19.09 -1.65
C ASN A 144 -3.53 18.58 -0.29
N LEU A 145 -4.61 19.20 0.21
CA LEU A 145 -5.27 18.80 1.45
C LEU A 145 -5.89 17.41 1.36
N PHE A 146 -6.49 17.04 0.22
CA PHE A 146 -7.02 15.71 -0.08
C PHE A 146 -5.94 14.64 0.02
N VAL A 147 -4.80 14.83 -0.65
CA VAL A 147 -3.69 13.86 -0.64
C VAL A 147 -3.04 13.80 0.74
N SER A 148 -2.79 14.95 1.40
CA SER A 148 -2.16 14.99 2.72
C SER A 148 -3.02 14.36 3.82
N LYS A 149 -4.36 14.54 3.77
CA LYS A 149 -5.31 13.85 4.66
C LYS A 149 -5.27 12.33 4.46
N GLY A 150 -5.28 11.87 3.21
CA GLY A 150 -5.38 10.44 2.89
C GLY A 150 -4.11 9.67 3.22
N GLN A 151 -2.94 10.28 3.01
CA GLN A 151 -1.65 9.72 3.44
C GLN A 151 -1.49 9.62 4.97
N LYS A 152 -2.28 10.38 5.76
CA LYS A 152 -2.30 10.28 7.23
C LYS A 152 -3.29 9.24 7.75
N ALA A 153 -4.37 8.97 7.01
CA ALA A 153 -5.46 8.09 7.45
C ALA A 153 -5.40 6.67 6.84
N GLY A 154 -4.70 6.51 5.71
CA GLY A 154 -4.58 5.26 4.98
C GLY A 154 -3.56 5.41 3.85
N ALA A 155 -4.02 5.48 2.61
CA ALA A 155 -3.16 5.80 1.47
C ALA A 155 -3.88 6.73 0.46
N ALA A 156 -3.15 7.64 -0.17
CA ALA A 156 -3.69 8.49 -1.24
C ALA A 156 -2.66 8.86 -2.29
N PHE A 157 -3.12 8.93 -3.54
CA PHE A 157 -2.29 9.12 -4.73
C PHE A 157 -2.96 10.08 -5.72
N PRO A 158 -2.21 11.05 -6.29
CA PRO A 158 -2.68 11.79 -7.46
C PRO A 158 -2.72 10.86 -8.69
N ILE A 159 -3.67 11.12 -9.58
CA ILE A 159 -3.75 10.50 -10.91
C ILE A 159 -3.01 11.42 -11.87
N GLU A 160 -1.88 10.94 -12.38
CA GLU A 160 -1.05 11.58 -13.39
C GLU A 160 -1.80 11.65 -14.74
N GLY A 161 -2.73 12.60 -14.84
CA GLY A 161 -3.27 13.05 -16.12
C GLY A 161 -2.16 13.69 -16.96
N GLY A 162 -2.12 13.39 -18.25
CA GLY A 162 -1.03 13.76 -19.16
C GLY A 162 -0.97 15.25 -19.51
N GLY A 163 -0.69 16.12 -18.53
CA GLY A 163 -0.50 17.56 -18.74
C GLY A 163 -0.19 18.32 -17.44
N GLY A 164 1.08 18.71 -17.25
CA GLY A 164 1.48 19.73 -16.27
C GLY A 164 2.50 19.32 -15.20
N ALA A 165 3.76 19.74 -15.41
CA ALA A 165 4.74 20.14 -14.39
C ALA A 165 4.96 19.27 -13.11
N SER A 166 5.84 18.28 -13.22
CA SER A 166 6.98 18.03 -12.31
C SER A 166 6.85 18.39 -10.81
N GLY A 167 6.50 17.40 -9.98
CA GLY A 167 6.79 17.37 -8.53
C GLY A 167 7.49 16.07 -8.13
N ARG A 168 8.73 16.14 -7.62
CA ARG A 168 9.55 14.94 -7.29
C ARG A 168 9.02 14.17 -6.07
N ALA A 169 8.84 12.86 -6.23
CA ALA A 169 8.87 11.89 -5.13
C ALA A 169 9.53 10.57 -5.59
N THR A 170 10.87 10.50 -5.55
CA THR A 170 11.63 9.31 -5.96
C THR A 170 11.65 8.26 -4.86
N VAL A 171 10.69 7.32 -4.89
CA VAL A 171 10.79 6.07 -4.12
C VAL A 171 11.62 5.07 -4.93
N ALA A 172 12.87 4.86 -4.53
CA ALA A 172 13.76 3.89 -5.18
C ALA A 172 13.35 2.45 -4.83
N VAL A 173 12.92 1.68 -5.82
CA VAL A 173 12.72 0.23 -5.68
C VAL A 173 14.08 -0.46 -5.88
N PRO A 174 14.59 -1.23 -4.90
CA PRO A 174 15.82 -2.00 -5.09
C PRO A 174 15.64 -3.07 -6.16
N SER A 175 16.32 -2.93 -7.30
CA SER A 175 16.25 -3.90 -8.38
C SER A 175 17.07 -5.14 -8.04
N LEU A 176 16.42 -6.30 -7.92
CA LEU A 176 17.06 -7.60 -7.72
C LEU A 176 17.78 -8.05 -9.00
N MET A 177 19.06 -7.68 -9.14
CA MET A 177 19.91 -8.22 -10.19
C MET A 177 20.41 -9.62 -9.79
N LEU A 178 19.98 -10.63 -10.56
CA LEU A 178 20.60 -11.96 -10.54
C LEU A 178 22.06 -11.87 -11.02
N GLY A 179 22.93 -12.71 -10.45
CA GLY A 179 24.37 -12.54 -10.59
C GLY A 179 24.99 -13.05 -11.90
N GLU A 180 26.14 -12.47 -12.27
CA GLU A 180 27.02 -13.01 -13.30
C GLU A 180 28.41 -13.38 -12.75
N LYS A 181 28.78 -14.65 -12.99
CA LYS A 181 30.11 -15.17 -13.33
C LYS A 181 31.33 -14.65 -12.57
N LEU A 182 31.83 -15.54 -11.70
CA LEU A 182 33.23 -15.64 -11.28
C LEU A 182 34.23 -15.42 -12.44
N LYS A 183 35.23 -14.56 -12.22
CA LYS A 183 36.56 -14.69 -12.85
C LYS A 183 37.65 -14.51 -11.79
N GLN A 184 38.72 -15.29 -11.92
CA GLN A 184 39.77 -15.43 -10.91
C GLN A 184 40.81 -14.30 -11.01
N GLY A 185 41.10 -13.63 -9.88
CA GLY A 185 42.21 -12.66 -9.77
C GLY A 185 43.30 -13.17 -8.83
N LYS A 186 44.54 -13.29 -9.30
CA LYS A 186 45.69 -13.73 -8.49
C LYS A 186 46.21 -12.57 -7.61
N GLY A 187 46.25 -12.75 -6.29
CA GLY A 187 46.34 -11.65 -5.31
C GLY A 187 47.44 -11.71 -4.23
N LYS A 188 48.61 -12.29 -4.53
CA LYS A 188 49.92 -12.05 -3.86
C LYS A 188 49.98 -12.04 -2.31
N VAL A 189 50.43 -13.16 -1.73
CA VAL A 189 50.82 -13.28 -0.30
C VAL A 189 51.95 -12.32 0.09
N ARG A 190 51.82 -11.67 1.26
CA ARG A 190 52.96 -11.29 2.13
C ARG A 190 52.61 -11.58 3.60
N LYS A 191 53.63 -11.95 4.39
CA LYS A 191 53.56 -12.22 5.84
C LYS A 191 53.96 -10.96 6.64
N ASN A 192 54.04 -11.13 7.97
CA ASN A 192 54.41 -10.16 9.01
C ASN A 192 53.21 -9.31 9.46
N GLY A 193 52.68 -9.40 10.70
CA GLY A 193 53.03 -10.27 11.82
C GLY A 193 53.65 -9.51 12.99
N LEU A 194 52.83 -9.25 14.02
CA LEU A 194 53.28 -8.86 15.36
C LEU A 194 52.24 -9.34 16.39
N VAL A 195 52.70 -9.79 17.55
CA VAL A 195 51.85 -10.20 18.69
C VAL A 195 51.87 -9.10 19.75
N MET A 196 50.69 -8.76 20.29
CA MET A 196 50.55 -8.09 21.58
C MET A 196 49.29 -8.64 22.26
N MET A 197 49.48 -9.35 23.37
CA MET A 197 48.40 -9.51 24.35
C MET A 197 48.33 -8.21 25.15
N VAL A 198 47.13 -7.66 25.35
CA VAL A 198 46.88 -6.69 26.43
C VAL A 198 45.69 -7.19 27.24
N THR A 199 45.92 -7.39 28.53
CA THR A 199 44.97 -7.95 29.47
C THR A 199 44.18 -6.88 30.23
N ASN A 200 43.04 -7.32 30.79
CA ASN A 200 42.61 -7.03 32.17
C ASN A 200 41.50 -5.98 32.41
N SER A 201 40.63 -6.36 33.36
CA SER A 201 39.93 -5.55 34.34
C SER A 201 38.73 -4.66 33.95
N HIS A 202 37.57 -5.13 34.44
CA HIS A 202 36.71 -4.41 35.40
C HIS A 202 36.24 -2.98 35.04
N ARG A 203 34.92 -2.85 34.84
CA ARG A 203 34.06 -2.24 35.88
C ARG A 203 32.59 -2.63 35.70
N ALA A 204 31.96 -3.06 36.79
CA ALA A 204 30.51 -3.20 36.87
C ALA A 204 29.87 -1.83 37.19
N PHE A 205 28.67 -1.57 36.66
CA PHE A 205 27.86 -0.42 37.05
C PHE A 205 26.47 -0.86 37.51
N ARG A 206 26.26 -0.89 38.83
CA ARG A 206 24.92 -0.92 39.44
C ARG A 206 24.46 0.52 39.65
N CYS A 207 23.30 0.90 39.12
CA CYS A 207 22.51 1.99 39.70
C CYS A 207 21.01 1.67 39.52
N ARG A 208 20.40 1.05 40.55
CA ARG A 208 19.43 1.68 41.46
C ARG A 208 18.08 2.05 40.81
N ARG A 209 17.08 1.22 41.10
CA ARG A 209 15.67 1.67 41.16
C ARG A 209 15.56 2.85 42.14
N LYS A 210 14.63 3.78 41.89
CA LYS A 210 14.09 4.69 42.91
C LYS A 210 12.59 4.40 43.08
N THR A 211 12.15 4.41 44.33
CA THR A 211 10.76 4.28 44.78
C THR A 211 10.40 5.56 45.57
N THR A 212 9.13 5.70 46.02
CA THR A 212 8.56 6.87 46.77
C THR A 212 8.32 8.12 45.89
N TYR A 213 7.28 8.96 46.06
CA TYR A 213 6.05 8.99 46.91
C TYR A 213 4.79 8.98 45.99
N SER A 214 3.50 9.03 46.38
CA SER A 214 2.75 9.14 47.67
C SER A 214 1.45 8.29 47.55
N SER A 215 0.57 7.98 48.52
CA SER A 215 0.21 8.45 49.88
C SER A 215 -0.72 9.69 50.03
N LEU A 216 -2.00 9.40 50.38
CA LEU A 216 -3.03 10.23 51.08
C LEU A 216 -3.57 11.50 50.34
N MET A 217 -4.81 12.00 50.55
CA MET A 217 -5.85 11.77 51.60
C MET A 217 -7.26 12.18 51.10
N PHE A 218 -8.35 11.55 51.61
CA PHE A 218 -9.74 12.08 51.77
C PHE A 218 -10.54 12.46 50.48
N CYS A 219 -11.88 12.65 50.50
CA CYS A 219 -12.88 12.65 51.58
C CYS A 219 -14.25 12.08 51.13
N MET A 220 -15.07 11.66 52.12
CA MET A 220 -16.55 11.46 52.10
C MET A 220 -17.22 10.92 50.83
#